data_AF-A0ABD3ZQU2-F1
#
_entry.id   AF-A0ABD3ZQU2-F1
#
_cell.length_a   1.000
_cell.length_b   1.000
_cell.length_c   1.000
_cell.angle_alpha   90.00
_cell.angle_beta   90.00
_cell.angle_gamma   90.00
#
_symmetry.space_group_name_H-M   'P 1'
#
loop_
_entity.id
_entity.type
_entity.pdbx_description
1 polymer ?
#
loop_
_entity_poly.entity_id
_entity_poly.type
_entity_poly.pdbx_seq_one_letter_code
_entity_poly.pdbx_strand_id
1 'polypeptide(L)' 'MFKEGDYCTCEESKVYTEQNDMGYWDVCDNCKKVIENTFEYFNYNSDDYYG' A
#
# COMPACT_ATOMS: atom_id res chain seq x y z
N MET A 1 7.02 -6.94 13.27
CA MET A 1 5.65 -7.46 13.39
C MET A 1 4.78 -6.25 13.70
N PHE A 2 4.07 -5.73 12.70
CA PHE A 2 3.24 -4.52 12.84
C PHE A 2 2.07 -4.83 13.79
N LYS A 3 1.82 -3.96 14.78
CA LYS A 3 0.81 -4.18 15.82
C LYS A 3 -0.53 -3.58 15.36
N GLU A 4 -1.63 -3.98 16.00
CA GLU A 4 -3.03 -3.52 15.77
C GLU A 4 -3.26 -1.99 15.91
N GLY A 5 -2.22 -1.15 15.89
CA GLY A 5 -2.30 0.31 15.86
C GLY A 5 -1.61 0.97 14.65
N ASP A 6 -0.95 0.20 13.79
CA ASP A 6 -0.18 0.74 12.66
C ASP A 6 -1.04 0.98 11.41
N TYR A 7 -2.27 0.43 11.38
CA TYR A 7 -3.19 0.53 10.25
C TYR A 7 -4.32 1.54 10.47
N CYS A 8 -4.91 2.00 9.36
CA CYS A 8 -6.09 2.85 9.35
C CYS A 8 -7.34 2.07 9.83
N THR A 9 -8.12 2.67 10.72
CA THR A 9 -9.41 2.15 11.21
C THR A 9 -10.58 3.12 10.94
N CYS A 10 -10.42 4.06 10.01
CA CYS A 10 -11.42 5.06 9.70
C CYS A 10 -12.54 4.47 8.82
N GLU A 11 -13.80 4.71 9.20
CA GLU A 11 -15.00 4.13 8.57
C GLU A 11 -15.23 4.65 7.14
N GLU A 12 -15.02 5.95 6.92
CA GLU A 12 -14.97 6.57 5.59
C GLU A 12 -13.63 7.31 5.44
N SER A 13 -12.80 6.80 4.54
CA SER A 13 -11.45 7.31 4.33
C SER A 13 -11.28 7.73 2.89
N LYS A 14 -10.88 8.98 2.67
CA LYS A 14 -10.17 9.31 1.44
C LYS A 14 -8.80 8.67 1.52
N VAL A 15 -8.39 8.04 0.43
CA VAL A 15 -7.13 7.29 0.38
C VAL A 15 -6.28 7.85 -0.75
N TYR A 16 -4.98 7.88 -0.55
CA TYR A 16 -4.02 8.17 -1.59
C TYR A 16 -2.94 7.10 -1.58
N THR A 17 -2.43 6.79 -2.77
CA THR A 17 -1.42 5.76 -2.95
C THR A 17 -0.04 6.37 -2.76
N GLU A 18 0.78 5.77 -1.91
CA GLU A 18 2.21 6.07 -1.80
C GLU A 18 3.01 4.92 -2.40
N GLN A 19 4.10 5.27 -3.08
CA GLN A 19 5.00 4.31 -3.71
C GLN A 19 6.41 4.42 -3.13
N ASN A 20 7.09 3.29 -3.05
CA ASN A 20 8.49 3.17 -2.67
C ASN A 20 9.25 2.29 -3.69
N ASP A 21 10.52 1.98 -3.45
CA ASP A 21 11.33 1.19 -4.39
C ASP A 21 10.85 -0.26 -4.58
N MET A 22 9.95 -0.75 -3.73
CA MET A 22 9.47 -2.14 -3.74
C MET A 22 8.04 -2.29 -4.27
N GLY A 23 7.25 -1.21 -4.25
CA GLY A 23 5.82 -1.27 -4.56
C GLY A 23 5.06 -0.03 -4.15
N TYR A 24 3.75 -0.19 -3.97
CA TYR A 24 2.86 0.86 -3.51
C TYR A 24 1.90 0.34 -2.44
N TRP A 25 1.50 1.21 -1.52
CA TRP A 25 0.43 0.95 -0.54
C TRP A 25 -0.53 2.13 -0.52
N ASP A 26 -1.74 1.89 -0.03
CA ASP A 26 -2.68 2.97 0.22
C ASP A 26 -2.52 3.54 1.63
N VAL A 27 -2.61 4.86 1.73
CA VAL A 27 -2.57 5.63 2.96
C VAL A 27 -3.87 6.38 3.14
N CYS A 28 -4.42 6.34 4.35
CA CYS A 28 -5.58 7.14 4.69
C CYS A 28 -5.20 8.62 4.81
N ASP A 29 -5.90 9.47 4.06
CA ASP A 29 -5.70 10.92 4.11
C ASP A 29 -6.09 11.53 5.46
N ASN A 30 -7.06 10.92 6.15
CA ASN A 30 -7.57 11.41 7.44
C ASN A 30 -6.61 11.15 8.60
N CYS A 31 -6.18 9.90 8.78
CA CYS A 31 -5.35 9.51 9.93
C CYS A 31 -3.86 9.34 9.59
N LYS A 32 -3.49 9.47 8.30
CA LYS A 32 -2.13 9.30 7.78
C LYS A 32 -1.49 7.96 8.13
N LYS A 33 -2.34 6.93 8.33
CA LYS A 33 -1.92 5.55 8.54
C LYS A 33 -2.13 4.74 7.26
N VAL A 34 -1.28 3.75 7.07
CA VAL A 34 -1.38 2.79 5.98
C VAL A 34 -2.64 1.95 6.11
N ILE A 35 -3.21 1.54 4.98
CA ILE A 35 -4.37 0.66 4.96
C ILE A 35 -3.86 -0.78 4.93
N GLU A 36 -4.35 -1.60 5.87
CA GLU A 36 -3.94 -2.99 5.96
C GLU A 36 -4.27 -3.74 4.66
N ASN A 37 -3.35 -4.62 4.23
CA ASN A 37 -3.51 -5.47 3.04
C ASN A 37 -3.64 -4.73 1.69
N THR A 38 -3.17 -3.47 1.59
CA THR A 38 -3.15 -2.71 0.32
C THR A 38 -1.77 -2.65 -0.33
N PHE A 39 -0.74 -3.22 0.31
CA PHE A 39 0.61 -3.19 -0.25
C PHE A 39 0.72 -4.15 -1.43
N GLU A 40 0.94 -3.60 -2.61
CA GLU A 40 1.25 -4.32 -3.83
C GLU A 40 2.70 -4.09 -4.20
N TYR A 41 3.45 -5.17 -4.39
CA TYR A 41 4.80 -5.07 -4.91
C TYR A 41 4.75 -4.60 -6.35
N PHE A 42 5.69 -3.76 -6.75
CA PHE A 42 5.91 -3.53 -8.17
C PHE A 42 6.25 -4.88 -8.77
N ASN A 43 5.33 -5.41 -9.55
CA ASN A 43 5.59 -6.59 -10.34
C ASN A 43 6.58 -6.13 -11.41
N TYR A 44 7.87 -6.26 -11.11
CA TYR A 44 8.91 -6.40 -12.12
C TYR A 44 8.63 -7.71 -12.83
N ASN A 45 7.55 -7.72 -13.60
CA ASN A 45 7.09 -8.89 -14.28
C ASN A 45 8.24 -9.23 -15.23
N SER A 46 8.96 -10.29 -14.90
CA SER A 46 9.95 -10.93 -15.77
C SER A 46 9.23 -11.61 -16.96
N ASP A 47 8.15 -11.00 -17.47
CA ASP A 47 7.46 -11.35 -18.70
C ASP A 47 7.99 -10.53 -19.89
N ASP A 48 9.07 -9.76 -19.71
CA ASP A 48 9.88 -9.25 -20.81
C ASP A 48 10.93 -10.28 -21.30
N TYR A 49 10.84 -11.55 -20.88
CA TYR A 49 11.70 -12.63 -21.39
C TYR A 49 11.00 -13.44 -22.50
N TYR A 50 11.17 -12.92 -23.72
CA TYR A 50 10.97 -13.48 -25.07
C TYR A 50 9.54 -13.41 -25.66
N GLY A 51 9.31 -12.82 -26.84
CA GLY A 51 10.19 -12.72 -28.01
C GLY A 51 10.00 -13.92 -28.92
#